data_AF-A0A8S3W9I3-F1
#
_entry.id   AF-A0A8S3W9I3-F1
#
_cell.length_a   1.000
_cell.length_b   1.000
_cell.length_c   1.000
_cell.angle_alpha   90.00
_cell.angle_beta   90.00
_cell.angle_gamma   90.00
#
_symmetry.space_group_name_H-M   'P 1'
#
loop_
_entity.id
_entity.type
_entity.pdbx_description
1 polymer ?
#
loop_
_entity_poly.entity_id
_entity_poly.type
_entity_poly.pdbx_seq_one_letter_code
_entity_poly.pdbx_strand_id
1 'polypeptide(L)'
;MIAVDMEPLRKGEYEGFRDFVNALDSRYEIPDTKTLQKILLPEYYENVKQKLVIALSKAEHVSVTTDLWTSIANEGILSVI
;
A
#
# COMPACT_ATOMS: atom_id res chain seq x y z
N MET A 1 6.76 -0.11 -7.03
CA MET A 1 5.76 -0.90 -7.77
C MET A 1 4.49 -1.12 -6.96
N ILE A 2 4.43 -2.04 -5.98
CA ILE A 2 3.14 -2.38 -5.32
C ILE A 2 2.42 -1.18 -4.69
N ALA A 3 3.05 -0.50 -3.74
CA ALA A 3 2.43 0.65 -3.08
C ALA A 3 2.37 1.91 -3.97
N VAL A 4 3.32 2.06 -4.90
CA VAL A 4 3.45 3.25 -5.76
C VAL A 4 2.43 3.23 -6.89
N ASP A 5 2.23 2.06 -7.51
CA ASP A 5 1.36 1.86 -8.68
C ASP A 5 -0.01 1.26 -8.27
N MET A 6 -0.27 1.12 -6.96
CA MET A 6 -1.49 0.53 -6.40
C MET A 6 -1.81 -0.88 -6.93
N GLU A 7 -0.79 -1.71 -7.05
CA GLU A 7 -0.92 -3.06 -7.57
C GLU A 7 -1.41 -4.06 -6.52
N PRO A 8 -2.07 -5.16 -6.93
CA PRO A 8 -2.49 -6.20 -6.01
C PRO A 8 -1.30 -6.80 -5.24
N LEU A 9 -1.48 -7.05 -3.94
CA LEU A 9 -0.46 -7.72 -3.11
C LEU A 9 -0.12 -9.13 -3.63
N ARG A 10 -1.05 -9.75 -4.35
CA ARG A 10 -0.89 -11.07 -4.97
C ARG A 10 -0.10 -11.06 -6.28
N LYS A 11 0.46 -9.91 -6.70
CA LYS A 11 1.22 -9.79 -7.96
C LYS A 11 2.38 -10.79 -8.07
N GLY A 12 3.01 -11.15 -6.95
CA GLY A 12 4.05 -12.18 -6.91
C GLY A 12 3.57 -13.61 -7.20
N GLU A 13 2.27 -13.85 -7.22
CA GLU A 13 1.64 -15.13 -7.56
C GLU A 13 1.39 -15.27 -9.08
N TYR A 14 1.54 -14.19 -9.87
CA TYR A 14 1.31 -14.23 -11.31
C TYR A 14 2.51 -14.84 -12.04
N GLU A 15 2.30 -15.94 -12.75
CA GLU A 15 3.37 -16.69 -13.45
C GLU A 15 4.20 -15.80 -14.37
N GLY A 16 3.56 -15.01 -15.25
CA GLY A 16 4.29 -14.11 -16.15
C GLY A 16 5.14 -13.07 -15.43
N PHE A 17 4.72 -12.61 -14.24
CA PHE A 17 5.55 -11.70 -13.43
C PHE A 17 6.73 -12.43 -12.79
N ARG A 18 6.52 -13.67 -12.33
CA ARG A 18 7.59 -14.50 -11.77
C ARG A 18 8.65 -14.84 -12.81
N ASP A 19 8.21 -15.22 -14.02
CA ASP A 19 9.10 -15.53 -15.14
C ASP A 19 9.89 -14.29 -15.56
N PHE A 20 9.24 -13.13 -15.63
CA PHE A 20 9.89 -11.86 -15.92
C PHE A 20 10.98 -11.51 -14.89
N VAL A 21 10.66 -11.60 -13.60
CA VAL A 21 11.63 -11.31 -12.52
C VAL A 21 12.78 -12.32 -12.54
N ASN A 22 12.50 -13.60 -12.74
CA ASN A 22 13.52 -14.65 -12.83
C ASN A 22 14.45 -14.45 -14.05
N ALA A 23 13.91 -13.99 -15.18
CA ALA A 23 14.70 -13.64 -16.35
C ALA A 23 15.60 -12.41 -16.12
N LEU A 24 15.23 -11.50 -15.21
CA LEU A 24 16.03 -10.34 -14.84
C LEU A 24 17.13 -10.68 -13.82
N ASP A 25 16.78 -11.33 -12.72
CA ASP A 25 17.73 -11.87 -11.74
C ASP A 25 17.14 -13.12 -11.09
N SER A 26 17.69 -14.28 -11.45
CA SER A 26 17.22 -15.57 -10.96
C SER A 26 17.50 -15.82 -9.47
N ARG A 27 18.28 -14.95 -8.82
CA ARG A 27 18.55 -15.04 -7.37
C ARG A 27 17.55 -14.25 -6.55
N TYR A 28 16.74 -13.41 -7.19
CA TYR A 28 15.76 -12.61 -6.49
C TYR A 28 14.53 -13.46 -6.15
N GLU A 29 14.32 -13.69 -4.85
CA GLU A 29 13.12 -14.35 -4.36
C GLU A 29 12.00 -13.33 -4.17
N ILE A 30 10.92 -13.49 -4.93
CA ILE A 30 9.73 -12.65 -4.77
C ILE A 30 9.10 -12.97 -3.41
N PRO A 31 8.92 -11.97 -2.53
CA PRO A 31 8.29 -12.19 -1.23
C PRO A 31 6.85 -12.66 -1.41
N ASP A 32 6.43 -13.61 -0.58
CA ASP A 32 5.05 -14.08 -0.61
C ASP A 32 4.07 -13.02 -0.07
N THR A 33 2.79 -13.21 -0.41
CA THR A 33 1.71 -12.31 -0.01
C THR A 33 1.63 -12.14 1.51
N LYS A 34 1.97 -13.17 2.29
CA LYS A 34 1.92 -13.10 3.77
C LYS A 34 3.02 -12.21 4.31
N THR A 35 4.23 -12.31 3.77
CA THR A 35 5.40 -11.51 4.09
C THR A 35 5.15 -10.05 3.73
N LEU A 36 4.58 -9.81 2.54
CA LEU A 36 4.15 -8.48 2.13
C LEU A 36 3.13 -7.88 3.12
N GLN A 37 2.09 -8.62 3.50
CA GLN A 37 1.03 -8.13 4.38
C GLN A 37 1.45 -7.93 5.83
N LYS A 38 2.23 -8.87 6.38
CA LYS A 38 2.50 -8.92 7.83
C LYS A 38 3.79 -8.24 8.25
N ILE A 39 4.72 -8.04 7.32
CA ILE A 39 6.06 -7.52 7.63
C ILE A 39 6.31 -6.25 6.83
N LEU A 40 6.38 -6.37 5.50
CA LEU A 40 6.86 -5.27 4.65
C LEU A 40 5.89 -4.10 4.59
N LEU A 41 4.59 -4.35 4.47
CA LEU A 41 3.57 -3.30 4.37
C LEU A 41 3.43 -2.51 5.70
N PRO A 42 3.36 -3.14 6.89
CA PRO A 42 3.36 -2.42 8.16
C PRO A 42 4.61 -1.56 8.37
N GLU A 43 5.80 -2.09 8.06
CA GLU A 43 7.07 -1.34 8.16
C GLU A 43 7.06 -0.11 7.23
N TYR A 44 6.63 -0.29 5.99
CA TYR A 44 6.53 0.79 5.03
C TYR A 44 5.50 1.85 5.45
N TYR A 45 4.34 1.42 5.94
CA TYR A 45 3.29 2.30 6.45
C TYR A 45 3.82 3.17 7.60
N GLU A 46 4.48 2.57 8.59
CA GLU A 46 4.99 3.32 9.73
C GLU A 46 6.07 4.34 9.31
N ASN A 47 6.93 4.00 8.34
CA ASN A 47 7.89 4.94 7.78
C ASN A 47 7.22 6.15 7.12
N VAL A 48 6.18 5.92 6.30
CA VAL A 48 5.45 7.00 5.61
C VAL A 48 4.66 7.84 6.62
N LYS A 49 4.00 7.19 7.57
CA LYS A 49 3.25 7.85 8.64
C LYS A 49 4.14 8.77 9.47
N GLN A 50 5.36 8.34 9.83
CA GLN A 50 6.30 9.18 10.58
C GLN A 50 6.67 10.45 9.80
N LYS A 51 6.94 10.31 8.49
CA LYS A 51 7.19 11.46 7.61
C LYS A 51 6.00 12.41 7.56
N LEU A 52 4.78 11.87 7.44
CA LEU A 52 3.54 12.64 7.44
C LEU A 52 3.33 13.39 8.76
N VAL A 53 3.52 12.74 9.91
CA VAL A 53 3.38 13.37 11.23
C VAL A 53 4.36 14.54 11.40
N ILE A 54 5.60 14.38 10.92
CA ILE A 54 6.60 15.47 10.93
C ILE A 54 6.20 16.63 10.00
N ALA A 55 5.57 16.35 8.86
CA ALA A 55 5.09 17.39 7.98
C ALA A 55 3.90 18.14 8.60
N LEU A 56 2.94 17.40 9.18
CA LEU A 56 1.76 17.96 9.83
C LEU A 56 2.10 18.79 11.07
N SER A 57 3.11 18.40 11.85
CA SER A 57 3.54 19.17 13.03
C SER A 57 4.09 20.56 12.70
N LYS A 58 4.43 20.80 11.43
CA LYS A 58 4.92 22.08 10.91
C LYS A 58 3.85 22.86 10.13
N ALA A 59 2.68 22.27 9.90
CA ALA A 59 1.61 22.92 9.16
C ALA A 59 0.87 23.91 10.06
N GLU A 60 0.74 25.16 9.62
CA GLU A 60 -0.02 26.21 10.33
C GLU A 60 -1.53 26.02 10.19
N HIS A 61 -1.96 25.52 9.03
CA HIS A 61 -3.35 25.25 8.70
C HIS A 61 -3.48 23.91 7.99
N VAL A 62 -4.56 23.18 8.29
CA VAL A 62 -4.89 21.90 7.65
C VAL A 62 -6.37 21.92 7.33
N SER A 63 -6.72 21.56 6.09
CA SER A 63 -8.09 21.25 5.68
C SER A 63 -8.22 19.75 5.48
N VAL A 64 -9.29 19.17 6.00
CA VAL A 64 -9.59 17.74 5.83
C VAL A 64 -10.88 17.63 5.04
N THR A 65 -10.87 16.86 3.96
CA THR A 65 -12.07 16.58 3.18
C THR A 65 -12.52 15.16 3.48
N THR A 66 -13.81 14.99 3.69
CA THR A 66 -14.39 13.67 3.94
C THR A 66 -15.42 13.36 2.88
N ASP A 67 -15.37 12.15 2.34
CA ASP A 67 -16.42 11.62 1.47
C ASP A 67 -17.16 10.49 2.19
N LEU A 68 -18.49 10.53 2.11
CA LEU A 68 -19.38 9.58 2.77
C LEU A 68 -20.25 8.91 1.72
N TRP A 69 -20.27 7.58 1.73
CA TRP A 69 -21.15 6.81 0.87
C TRP A 69 -21.65 5.55 1.57
N THR A 70 -22.75 5.01 1.07
CA THR A 70 -23.24 3.70 1.48
C THR A 70 -22.77 2.67 0.46
N SER A 71 -22.13 1.61 0.93
CA SER A 71 -21.65 0.52 0.08
C SER A 71 -22.81 -0.32 -0.46
N ILE A 72 -22.53 -1.13 -1.47
CA ILE A 72 -23.48 -2.13 -2.00
C ILE A 72 -23.88 -3.18 -0.94
N ALA A 73 -23.08 -3.34 0.12
CA ALA A 73 -23.38 -4.20 1.25
C ALA A 73 -24.25 -3.51 2.31
N ASN A 74 -24.76 -2.30 2.02
CA ASN A 74 -25.54 -1.46 2.92
C ASN A 74 -24.76 -1.01 4.17
N GLU A 75 -23.45 -0.83 4.02
CA GLU A 75 -22.56 -0.35 5.07
C GLU A 75 -22.19 1.12 4.81
N GLY A 76 -22.28 1.98 5.82
CA GLY A 76 -21.79 3.35 5.71
C GLY A 76 -20.26 3.39 5.73
N ILE A 77 -19.65 4.03 4.74
CA ILE A 77 -18.21 4.25 4.65
C ILE A 77 -17.92 5.75 4.74
N LEU A 78 -16.88 6.08 5.51
CA LEU A 78 -16.29 7.42 5.61
C LEU A 78 -14.85 7.34 5.12
N SER A 79 -14.52 8.06 4.05
CA SER A 79 -13.13 8.30 3.67
C SER A 79 -12.67 9.67 4.15
N VAL A 80 -11.36 9.75 4.41
CA VAL A 80 -10.65 10.98 4.71
C VAL A 80 -9.61 11.15 3.60
N ILE A 81 -9.72 12.24 2.84
CA ILE A 81 -8.88 12.56 1.67
C ILE A 81 -7.96 13.73 2.00
#